data_AF-A0A8X6RZG6-F1
#
_entry.id   AF-A0A8X6RZG6-F1
#
_cell.length_a   1.000
_cell.length_b   1.000
_cell.length_c   1.000
_cell.angle_alpha   90.00
_cell.angle_beta   90.00
_cell.angle_gamma   90.00
#
_symmetry.space_group_name_H-M   'P 1'
#
loop_
_entity.id
_entity.type
_entity.pdbx_description
1 polymer ?
#
loop_
_entity_poly.entity_id
_entity_poly.type
_entity_poly.pdbx_seq_one_letter_code
_entity_poly.pdbx_strand_id
1 'polypeptide(L)' 'MEQQIADLLRQNQDLIRALQIREDSHSHKVTVQFEKFDEENENFDSFIERFETYLDVQNVPIANRAKVFVSSLSAKLYQL' A
#
# COMPACT_ATOMS: atom_id res chain seq x y z
N MET A 1 -32.37 -14.07 28.24
CA MET A 1 -31.30 -13.05 28.22
C MET A 1 -29.96 -13.65 27.79
N GLU A 2 -29.47 -14.70 28.44
CA GLU A 2 -28.20 -15.35 28.09
C GLU A 2 -28.17 -15.94 26.67
N GLN A 3 -29.26 -16.57 26.21
CA GLN A 3 -29.34 -17.11 24.85
C GLN A 3 -29.24 -16.02 23.76
N GLN A 4 -29.88 -14.87 23.98
CA GLN A 4 -29.84 -13.74 23.05
C GLN A 4 -28.43 -13.13 22.96
N ILE A 5 -27.69 -13.12 24.07
CA ILE A 5 -26.30 -12.67 24.11
C ILE A 5 -25.40 -13.66 23.34
N ALA A 6 -25.62 -14.97 23.50
CA ALA A 6 -24.87 -15.99 22.77
C ALA A 6 -25.11 -15.91 21.25
N ASP A 7 -26.36 -15.67 20.84
CA ASP A 7 -26.70 -15.52 19.42
C ASP A 7 -26.09 -14.23 18.81
N LEU A 8 -26.08 -13.12 19.56
CA LEU A 8 -25.42 -11.88 19.16
C LEU A 8 -23.89 -12.05 19.03
N LEU A 9 -23.27 -12.76 19.96
CA LEU A 9 -21.83 -13.03 19.92
C LEU A 9 -21.46 -13.92 18.72
N ARG A 10 -22.29 -14.92 18.40
CA ARG A 10 -22.11 -15.76 17.21
C ARG A 10 -22.22 -14.94 15.93
N GLN A 11 -23.25 -14.10 15.82
CA GLN A 11 -23.41 -13.20 14.66
C GLN A 11 -22.22 -12.26 14.50
N ASN A 12 -21.69 -11.70 15.59
CA ASN A 12 -20.49 -10.87 15.54
C ASN A 12 -19.25 -11.63 15.06
N GLN A 13 -19.07 -12.88 15.48
CA GLN A 13 -17.95 -13.70 14.99
C GLN A 13 -18.08 -14.02 13.49
N ASP A 14 -19.28 -14.32 13.01
CA ASP A 14 -19.52 -14.59 11.60
C ASP A 14 -19.28 -13.35 10.73
N LEU A 15 -19.68 -12.16 11.22
CA LEU A 15 -19.38 -10.89 10.55
C LEU A 15 -17.89 -10.60 10.49
N ILE A 16 -17.15 -10.79 11.58
CA ILE A 16 -15.69 -10.62 11.61
C ILE A 16 -15.01 -11.56 10.60
N ARG A 17 -15.41 -12.84 10.56
CA ARG A 17 -14.88 -13.81 9.59
C ARG A 17 -15.20 -13.41 8.14
N ALA A 18 -16.42 -12.96 7.87
CA ALA A 18 -16.82 -12.52 6.54
C ALA A 18 -16.02 -11.28 6.07
N LEU A 19 -15.63 -10.40 6.99
CA LEU A 19 -14.77 -9.25 6.69
C LEU A 19 -13.32 -9.69 6.42
N GLN A 20 -12.77 -10.60 7.22
CA GLN A 20 -11.42 -11.16 7.02
C GLN A 20 -11.29 -11.91 5.69
N ILE A 21 -12.30 -12.71 5.32
CA ILE A 21 -12.31 -13.43 4.03
C ILE A 21 -12.30 -12.46 2.84
N ARG A 22 -12.92 -11.28 2.96
CA ARG A 22 -12.88 -10.26 1.90
C ARG A 22 -11.52 -9.59 1.77
N GLU A 23 -10.79 -9.42 2.88
CA GLU A 23 -9.43 -8.88 2.85
C GLU A 23 -8.45 -9.86 2.19
N ASP A 24 -8.57 -11.16 2.46
CA ASP A 24 -7.68 -12.18 1.89
C ASP A 24 -8.04 -12.54 0.43
N SER A 25 -9.32 -12.49 0.05
CA SER A 25 -9.80 -12.92 -1.28
C SER A 25 -9.76 -11.83 -2.35
N HIS A 26 -9.61 -10.56 -1.97
CA HIS A 26 -9.47 -9.42 -2.89
C HIS A 26 -8.07 -8.80 -2.91
N SER A 27 -7.04 -9.56 -2.53
CA SER A 27 -5.65 -9.21 -2.87
C SER A 27 -5.38 -9.34 -4.40
N HIS A 28 -6.24 -8.76 -5.23
CA HIS A 28 -5.76 -8.14 -6.45
C HIS A 28 -4.94 -6.93 -6.01
N LYS A 29 -3.69 -7.17 -5.60
CA LYS A 29 -2.69 -6.11 -5.49
C LYS A 29 -2.64 -5.46 -6.86
N VAL A 30 -3.35 -4.34 -7.01
CA VAL A 30 -3.22 -3.47 -8.18
C VAL A 30 -1.79 -2.99 -8.14
N THR A 31 -0.92 -3.73 -8.80
CA THR A 31 0.52 -3.44 -8.83
C THR A 31 0.67 -2.35 -9.87
N VAL A 32 0.53 -1.10 -9.42
CA VAL A 32 0.76 0.07 -10.26
C VAL A 32 2.26 0.13 -10.51
N GLN A 33 2.67 0.16 -11.78
CA GLN A 33 4.08 0.42 -12.09
C GLN A 33 4.41 1.86 -11.74
N PHE A 34 5.48 2.09 -10.98
CA PHE A 34 5.94 3.43 -10.64
C PHE A 34 6.99 3.90 -11.64
N GLU A 35 6.74 5.03 -12.27
CA GLU A 35 7.71 5.68 -13.16
C GLU A 35 8.84 6.30 -12.35
N LYS A 36 10.08 6.04 -12.78
CA LYS A 36 11.28 6.57 -12.13
C LYS A 36 11.35 8.10 -12.26
N PHE A 37 12.21 8.71 -11.44
CA PHE A 37 12.49 10.13 -11.53
C PHE A 37 13.05 10.49 -12.91
N ASP A 38 12.42 11.45 -13.56
CA ASP A 38 12.83 12.00 -14.85
C ASP A 38 13.31 13.45 -14.69
N GLU A 39 14.63 13.61 -14.58
CA GLU A 39 15.29 14.91 -14.39
C GLU A 39 15.03 15.91 -15.53
N GLU A 40 14.66 15.43 -16.73
CA GLU A 40 14.45 16.30 -17.90
C GLU A 40 13.04 16.90 -17.92
N ASN A 41 12.06 16.21 -17.33
CA ASN A 41 10.64 16.55 -17.43
C ASN A 41 9.94 16.78 -16.08
N GLU A 42 10.58 16.46 -14.96
CA GLU A 42 9.99 16.53 -13.63
C GLU A 42 10.94 17.22 -12.64
N ASN A 43 10.39 18.12 -11.82
CA ASN A 43 11.14 18.69 -10.69
C ASN A 43 11.13 17.72 -9.50
N PHE A 44 12.15 17.81 -8.63
CA PHE A 44 12.30 16.83 -7.55
C PHE A 44 11.16 16.88 -6.53
N ASP A 45 10.57 18.05 -6.25
CA ASP A 45 9.46 18.17 -5.29
C ASP A 45 8.20 17.45 -5.81
N SER A 46 7.85 17.63 -7.08
CA SER A 46 6.75 16.93 -7.75
C SER A 46 6.97 15.42 -7.80
N PHE A 47 8.22 14.98 -7.98
CA PHE A 47 8.56 13.56 -7.87
C PHE A 47 8.28 13.01 -6.47
N ILE A 48 8.65 13.73 -5.41
CA ILE A 48 8.41 13.31 -4.02
C ILE A 48 6.90 13.19 -3.74
N GLU A 49 6.09 14.17 -4.15
CA GLU A 49 4.63 14.13 -3.96
C GLU A 49 4.00 12.90 -4.65
N ARG A 50 4.42 12.63 -5.89
CA ARG A 50 3.98 11.46 -6.66
C ARG A 50 4.45 10.15 -6.02
N PHE A 51 5.67 10.13 -5.50
CA PHE A 51 6.26 8.98 -4.82
C PHE A 51 5.54 8.66 -3.50
N GLU A 52 5.24 9.65 -2.67
CA GLU A 52 4.49 9.46 -1.42
C GLU A 52 3.09 8.89 -1.68
N THR A 53 2.39 9.45 -2.68
CA THR A 53 1.09 8.94 -3.12
C THR A 53 1.17 7.47 -3.55
N TYR A 54 2.22 7.10 -4.30
CA TYR A 54 2.46 5.72 -4.68
C TYR A 54 2.68 4.79 -3.48
N LEU A 55 3.49 5.21 -2.51
CA LEU A 55 3.77 4.42 -1.31
C LEU A 55 2.49 4.12 -0.52
N ASP A 56 1.59 5.09 -0.44
CA ASP A 56 0.34 4.94 0.30
C ASP A 56 -0.66 4.06 -0.46
N VAL A 57 -0.81 4.24 -1.79
CA VAL A 57 -1.67 3.38 -2.63
C VAL A 57 -1.20 1.93 -2.64
N GLN A 58 0.11 1.70 -2.68
CA GLN A 58 0.69 0.35 -2.64
C GLN A 58 0.83 -0.21 -1.21
N ASN A 59 0.46 0.57 -0.19
CA ASN A 59 0.60 0.24 1.22
C ASN A 59 2.02 -0.28 1.56
N VAL A 60 3.04 0.45 1.10
CA VAL A 60 4.45 0.06 1.24
C VAL A 60 4.87 0.19 2.70
N PRO A 61 5.36 -0.90 3.35
CA PRO A 61 5.85 -0.85 4.71
C PRO A 61 6.99 0.15 4.88
N ILE A 62 7.01 0.88 6.00
CA ILE A 62 8.04 1.90 6.31
C ILE A 62 9.46 1.35 6.13
N ALA A 63 9.71 0.12 6.61
CA ALA A 63 11.00 -0.54 6.49
C ALA A 63 11.48 -0.74 5.04
N ASN A 64 10.55 -0.76 4.07
CA ASN A 64 10.85 -0.93 2.65
C ASN A 64 10.88 0.39 1.87
N ARG A 65 10.35 1.49 2.42
CA ARG A 65 10.21 2.78 1.69
C ARG A 65 11.54 3.30 1.17
N ALA A 66 12.61 3.25 1.97
CA ALA A 66 13.94 3.70 1.55
C ALA A 66 14.49 2.88 0.36
N LYS A 67 14.31 1.56 0.36
CA LYS A 67 14.74 0.69 -0.74
C LYS A 67 13.98 1.00 -2.03
N VAL A 68 12.67 1.24 -1.91
CA VAL A 68 11.81 1.58 -3.05
C VAL A 68 12.20 2.96 -3.61
N PHE A 69 12.52 3.93 -2.75
CA PHE A 69 13.00 5.25 -3.14
C PHE A 69 14.31 5.18 -3.94
N VAL A 70 15.31 4.47 -3.42
CA VAL A 70 16.59 4.25 -4.13
C VAL A 70 16.36 3.59 -5.51
N SER A 71 15.37 2.70 -5.61
CA SER A 71 15.05 2.00 -6.87
C SER A 71 14.28 2.88 -7.87
N SER A 72 13.56 3.89 -7.40
CA SER A 72 12.81 4.84 -8.23
C SER A 72 13.67 6.00 -8.73
N LEU A 73 14.87 6.18 -8.20
CA LEU A 73 15.85 7.12 -8.73
C LEU A 73 16.51 6.61 -10.02
N SER A 74 16.85 7.55 -10.90
CA SER A 74 17.53 7.26 -12.18
C SER A 74 18.98 6.82 -11.93
N ALA A 75 19.56 6.04 -12.86
CA ALA A 75 20.95 5.59 -12.74
C ALA A 75 21.98 6.74 -12.82
N LYS A 76 21.58 7.92 -13.36
CA LYS A 76 22.46 9.08 -13.52
C LYS A 76 22.92 9.65 -12.18
N LEU A 77 22.12 9.50 -11.11
CA LEU A 77 22.49 9.91 -9.75
C LEU A 77 23.67 9.12 -9.16
N TYR A 78 24.00 7.95 -9.72
CA TYR A 78 25.15 7.14 -9.29
C TYR A 78 26.43 7.39 -10.10
N GLN A 79 26.42 8.29 -11.09
CA GLN A 79 27.55 8.53 -12.00
C GLN A 79 28.51 9.63 -11.53
N LEU A 80 28.67 9.80 -10.21
CA LEU A 80 29.64 10.72 -9.60
C LEU A 80 31.09 10.44 -10.05
#